data_AF-A0AA95MVP7-F1
#
_entry.id   AF-A0AA95MVP7-F1
#
_cell.length_a   1.000
_cell.length_b   1.000
_cell.length_c   1.000
_cell.angle_alpha   90.00
_cell.angle_beta   90.00
_cell.angle_gamma   90.00
#
_symmetry.space_group_name_H-M   'P 1'
#
loop_
_entity.id
_entity.type
_entity.pdbx_description
1 polymer ?
#
loop_
_entity_poly.entity_id
_entity_poly.type
_entity_poly.pdbx_seq_one_letter_code
_entity_poly.pdbx_strand_id
1 'polypeptide(L)' 'MADKKKKDKDRGKYPLTSMQEVSYQREFKMADRAGGYHDRKTKL' A
#
# COMPACT_ATOMS: atom_id res chain seq x y z
N MET A 1 -21.96 19.30 14.52
CA MET A 1 -20.83 18.39 14.24
C MET A 1 -20.84 18.01 12.75
N ALA A 2 -20.62 18.97 11.84
CA ALA A 2 -20.86 18.76 10.41
C ALA A 2 -19.70 19.30 9.56
N ASP A 3 -18.46 19.06 9.99
CA ASP A 3 -17.28 19.71 9.40
C ASP A 3 -16.18 18.71 9.00
N LYS A 4 -16.52 17.42 8.82
CA LYS A 4 -15.56 16.37 8.45
C LYS A 4 -15.64 15.89 7.00
N LYS A 5 -16.21 16.69 6.08
CA LYS A 5 -16.46 16.21 4.70
C LYS A 5 -16.04 17.20 3.61
N LYS A 6 -14.98 17.97 3.84
CA LYS A 6 -14.49 18.97 2.87
C LYS A 6 -12.98 18.90 2.56
N LYS A 7 -12.30 17.78 2.85
CA LYS A 7 -10.84 17.64 2.66
C LYS A 7 -10.40 16.57 1.64
N ASP A 8 -11.32 15.99 0.87
CA ASP A 8 -11.05 14.84 0.00
C ASP A 8 -11.17 15.10 -1.51
N LYS A 9 -11.53 16.33 -1.92
CA LYS A 9 -11.83 16.62 -3.34
C LYS A 9 -10.65 17.17 -4.16
N ASP A 10 -9.51 17.47 -3.55
CA ASP A 10 -8.39 18.16 -4.21
C ASP A 10 -7.16 17.26 -4.47
N ARG A 11 -7.21 15.99 -4.09
CA ARG A 11 -6.10 15.05 -4.33
C ARG A 11 -6.37 14.27 -5.61
N GLY A 12 -5.90 14.80 -6.74
CA GLY A 12 -5.88 14.08 -8.01
C GLY A 12 -5.35 12.66 -7.80
N LYS A 13 -6.22 11.67 -8.05
CA LYS A 13 -6.05 10.24 -7.72
C LYS A 13 -6.01 9.99 -6.20
N TYR A 14 -7.09 9.41 -5.68
CA TYR A 14 -7.22 9.03 -4.28
C TYR A 14 -5.99 8.23 -3.83
N PRO A 15 -5.21 8.68 -2.82
CA PRO A 15 -4.17 7.84 -2.24
C PRO A 15 -4.83 6.58 -1.67
N LEU A 16 -4.14 5.44 -1.75
CA LEU A 16 -4.61 4.21 -1.15
C LEU A 16 -4.91 4.46 0.33
N THR A 17 -6.02 3.93 0.81
CA THR A 17 -6.32 3.91 2.25
C THR A 17 -5.23 3.11 2.97
N SER A 18 -4.98 3.38 4.26
CA SER A 18 -3.93 2.69 5.03
C SER A 18 -4.03 1.16 4.95
N MET A 19 -5.24 0.60 4.96
CA MET A 19 -5.44 -0.85 4.76
C MET A 19 -5.08 -1.30 3.34
N GLN A 20 -5.42 -0.51 2.32
CA GLN A 20 -5.06 -0.80 0.93
C GLN A 20 -3.54 -0.72 0.73
N GLU A 21 -2.84 0.21 1.35
CA GLU A 21 -1.37 0.31 1.30
C GLU A 21 -0.70 -0.95 1.88
N VAL A 22 -1.18 -1.43 3.04
CA VAL A 22 -0.63 -2.63 3.68
C VAL A 22 -0.87 -3.87 2.82
N SER A 23 -2.09 -4.04 2.31
CA SER A 23 -2.42 -5.15 1.40
C SER A 23 -1.57 -5.10 0.14
N TYR A 24 -1.44 -3.93 -0.48
CA TYR A 24 -0.62 -3.73 -1.67
C TYR A 24 0.86 -4.08 -1.42
N GLN A 25 1.43 -3.60 -0.31
CA GLN A 25 2.82 -3.93 0.06
C GLN A 25 3.01 -5.45 0.27
N ARG A 26 2.02 -6.12 0.87
CA ARG A 26 2.07 -7.57 1.10
C ARG A 26 1.98 -8.35 -0.21
N GLU A 27 1.03 -8.00 -1.07
CA GLU A 27 0.84 -8.63 -2.38
C GLU A 27 2.06 -8.44 -3.26
N PHE A 28 2.63 -7.24 -3.28
CA PHE A 28 3.86 -6.93 -4.00
C PHE A 28 5.03 -7.82 -3.55
N LYS A 29 5.29 -7.92 -2.23
CA LYS A 29 6.35 -8.79 -1.70
C LYS A 29 6.13 -10.27 -2.03
N MET A 30 4.89 -10.73 -2.03
CA MET A 30 4.56 -12.11 -2.39
C MET A 30 4.79 -12.36 -3.89
N ALA A 31 4.41 -11.41 -4.74
CA ALA A 31 4.63 -11.47 -6.18
C ALA A 31 6.13 -11.44 -6.52
N ASP A 32 6.90 -10.56 -5.88
CA ASP A 32 8.36 -10.51 -5.98
C ASP A 32 8.99 -11.86 -5.62
N ARG A 33 8.56 -12.46 -4.51
CA ARG A 33 9.03 -13.79 -4.08
C ARG A 33 8.69 -14.87 -5.10
N ALA A 34 7.48 -14.87 -5.65
CA ALA A 34 7.06 -15.79 -6.70
C ALA A 34 7.88 -15.59 -8.00
N GLY A 35 8.28 -14.34 -8.28
CA GLY A 35 9.21 -13.98 -9.36
C GLY A 35 10.67 -14.31 -9.07
N GLY A 36 10.98 -14.94 -7.93
CA GLY A 36 12.34 -15.33 -7.55
C GLY A 36 13.12 -14.26 -6.81
N TYR A 37 12.57 -13.07 -6.58
CA TYR A 37 13.19 -12.03 -5.77
C TYR A 37 13.09 -12.40 -4.29
N HIS A 38 14.16 -13.00 -3.78
CA HIS A 38 14.35 -13.27 -2.36
C HIS A 38 15.30 -12.20 -1.80
N ASP A 39 14.82 -11.44 -0.82
CA ASP A 39 15.63 -10.42 -0.19
C ASP A 39 16.90 -11.06 0.40
N ARG A 40 18.07 -10.69 -0.14
CA ARG A 40 19.36 -11.28 0.23
C ARG A 40 19.74 -11.04 1.69
N LYS A 41 19.07 -10.11 2.40
CA LYS A 41 19.24 -9.85 3.83
C LYS A 41 18.35 -10.70 4.72
N THR A 42 17.42 -11.49 4.15
CA THR A 42 16.58 -12.45 4.88
C THR A 42 17.18 -13.86 4.98
N LYS A 43 18.46 -14.05 4.58
CA LYS A 43 19.22 -15.24 4.95
C LYS A 43 19.41 -15.25 6.47
N LEU A 44 18.50 -15.92 7.17
CA LEU A 44 18.71 -16.50 8.48
C LEU A 44 19.81 -17.57 8.40
#